data_AF-A0A9E7KIX2-F1
#
_entry.id   AF-A0A9E7KIX2-F1
#
_cell.length_a   1.000
_cell.length_b   1.000
_cell.length_c   1.000
_cell.angle_alpha   90.00
_cell.angle_beta   90.00
_cell.angle_gamma   90.00
#
_symmetry.space_group_name_H-M   'P 1'
#
loop_
_entity.id
_entity.type
_entity.pdbx_description
1 polymer ?
#
loop_
_entity_poly.entity_id
_entity_poly.type
_entity_poly.pdbx_seq_one_letter_code
_entity_poly.pdbx_strand_id
1 'polypeptide(L)'
;HSDLRVDCSESLRDERPKDRLLGGLLSPEFDEASCLSRDQSAQYWKQSNHTPSPYLLQKLRNYESLHRRCGPNTELYNKSIEQLKSNASTRPSECNYVVWLESGGIGNRVISMVSTFLYALLNDKVFLLKLPDDFHGIFCEPFPGTSWILYSDFPIQDLDGFDISHPQIYGQEKEQHTEKQSHNVKALSEIYLLSFSDVLLTTTFSTFGYVAYGLGGVRPWLLLKPENDVDPSCRQSLSAEPCFHFRYSYDCKTRKHVDKGALVPCVKHCEDFTWGVKVVDETLVIRRH
;
A
#
# COMPACT_ATOMS: atom_id res chain seq x y z
N HIS A 1 -11.33 -9.07 -51.64
CA HIS A 1 -10.91 -9.52 -50.30
C HIS A 1 -9.43 -9.29 -50.16
N SER A 2 -9.05 -8.15 -49.57
CA SER A 2 -7.67 -7.74 -49.34
C SER A 2 -7.31 -8.03 -47.89
N ASP A 3 -6.35 -8.94 -47.70
CA ASP A 3 -5.80 -9.31 -46.39
C ASP A 3 -5.11 -8.11 -45.73
N LEU A 4 -5.71 -7.59 -44.66
CA LEU A 4 -5.00 -6.74 -43.70
C LEU A 4 -4.20 -7.66 -42.76
N ARG A 5 -2.94 -7.91 -43.12
CA ARG A 5 -1.94 -8.38 -42.15
C ARG A 5 -1.57 -7.20 -41.25
N VAL A 6 -2.03 -7.24 -40.02
CA VAL A 6 -1.53 -6.36 -38.96
C VAL A 6 -0.16 -6.90 -38.57
N ASP A 7 0.88 -6.17 -38.94
CA ASP A 7 2.26 -6.43 -38.53
C ASP A 7 2.48 -5.81 -37.14
N CYS A 8 2.57 -6.66 -36.11
CA CYS A 8 2.83 -6.25 -34.73
C CYS A 8 4.33 -6.04 -34.43
N SER A 9 5.18 -5.88 -35.44
CA SER A 9 6.63 -5.75 -35.23
C SER A 9 7.13 -4.33 -34.93
N GLU A 10 6.28 -3.30 -34.98
CA GLU A 10 6.63 -1.94 -34.58
C GLU A 10 6.11 -1.58 -33.18
N SER A 11 6.65 -2.24 -32.14
CA SER A 11 6.88 -1.54 -30.88
C SER A 11 8.37 -1.32 -30.75
N LEU A 12 8.80 -0.10 -31.08
CA LEU A 12 10.15 0.39 -30.83
C LEU A 12 10.51 0.03 -29.38
N ARG A 13 11.47 -0.89 -29.24
CA ARG A 13 12.17 -1.11 -27.98
C ARG A 13 12.78 0.25 -27.62
N ASP A 14 12.21 0.93 -26.63
CA ASP A 14 12.87 2.07 -26.00
C ASP A 14 14.10 1.48 -25.29
N GLU A 15 15.24 1.45 -25.99
CA GLU A 15 16.53 0.92 -25.50
C GLU A 15 17.15 1.80 -24.40
N ARG A 16 16.44 2.84 -23.93
CA ARG A 16 16.89 3.63 -22.79
C ARG A 16 16.89 2.75 -21.53
N PRO A 17 18.00 2.70 -20.78
CA PRO A 17 18.03 2.01 -19.51
C PRO A 17 16.92 2.57 -18.62
N LYS A 18 15.93 1.74 -18.30
CA LYS A 18 14.85 2.15 -17.40
C LYS A 18 15.45 2.41 -16.02
N ASP A 19 14.98 3.48 -15.39
CA ASP A 19 15.47 3.92 -14.09
C ASP A 19 15.08 2.91 -13.00
N ARG A 20 16.06 2.10 -12.58
CA ARG A 20 15.90 1.09 -11.53
C ARG A 20 15.58 1.69 -10.17
N LEU A 21 15.94 2.94 -9.93
CA LEU A 21 15.72 3.61 -8.64
C LEU A 21 14.39 4.37 -8.59
N LEU A 22 13.58 4.31 -9.64
CA LEU A 22 12.25 4.92 -9.73
C LEU A 22 12.25 6.41 -9.36
N GLY A 23 13.17 7.19 -9.96
CA GLY A 23 13.35 8.61 -9.68
C GLY A 23 14.00 8.89 -8.32
N GLY A 24 14.79 7.95 -7.80
CA GLY A 24 15.45 8.04 -6.49
C GLY A 24 14.58 7.58 -5.31
N LEU A 25 13.39 7.02 -5.58
CA LEU A 25 12.51 6.46 -4.56
C LEU A 25 13.18 5.28 -3.82
N LEU A 26 13.90 4.43 -4.55
CA LEU A 26 14.61 3.28 -4.00
C LEU A 26 16.05 3.62 -3.61
N SER A 27 16.53 3.00 -2.53
CA SER A 27 17.92 3.10 -2.09
C SER A 27 18.84 2.30 -3.00
N PRO A 28 20.03 2.82 -3.37
CA PRO A 28 21.07 2.05 -4.05
C PRO A 28 21.85 1.12 -3.09
N GLU A 29 21.59 1.15 -1.78
CA GLU A 29 22.35 0.40 -0.75
C GLU A 29 21.98 -1.08 -0.63
N PHE A 30 21.17 -1.63 -1.55
CA PHE A 30 20.79 -3.05 -1.55
C PHE A 30 21.72 -3.90 -2.41
N ASP A 31 21.93 -5.15 -2.00
CA ASP A 31 22.58 -6.16 -2.83
C ASP A 31 21.59 -6.70 -3.87
N GLU A 32 21.90 -6.58 -5.17
CA GLU A 32 21.00 -6.97 -6.27
C GLU A 32 20.59 -8.45 -6.18
N ALA A 33 21.48 -9.33 -5.70
CA ALA A 33 21.22 -10.76 -5.59
C ALA A 33 20.22 -11.11 -4.48
N SER A 34 20.02 -10.22 -3.50
CA SER A 34 19.13 -10.47 -2.35
C SER A 34 17.64 -10.36 -2.71
N CYS A 35 17.28 -9.53 -3.69
CA CYS A 35 15.90 -9.30 -4.10
C CYS A 35 15.82 -8.82 -5.55
N LEU A 36 15.74 -9.77 -6.49
CA LEU A 36 15.74 -9.46 -7.93
C LEU A 36 14.61 -8.51 -8.35
N SER A 37 13.43 -8.62 -7.72
CA SER A 37 12.28 -7.77 -8.07
C SER A 37 12.52 -6.28 -7.79
N ARG A 38 13.40 -5.94 -6.84
CA ARG A 38 13.74 -4.54 -6.53
C ARG A 38 14.34 -3.83 -7.75
N ASP A 39 15.33 -4.47 -8.39
CA ASP A 39 16.08 -3.85 -9.49
C ASP A 39 15.49 -4.15 -10.87
N GLN A 40 14.78 -5.27 -11.00
CA GLN A 40 14.21 -5.70 -12.29
C GLN A 40 12.76 -5.25 -12.51
N SER A 41 12.01 -4.87 -11.47
CA SER A 41 10.60 -4.45 -11.60
C SER A 41 10.40 -3.30 -12.60
N ALA A 42 11.32 -2.35 -12.63
CA ALA A 42 11.30 -1.24 -13.58
C ALA A 42 11.27 -1.71 -15.05
N GLN A 43 11.78 -2.91 -15.36
CA GLN A 43 11.74 -3.48 -16.71
C GLN A 43 10.32 -3.83 -17.15
N TYR A 44 9.48 -4.27 -16.22
CA TYR A 44 8.11 -4.72 -16.48
C TYR A 44 7.10 -3.58 -16.40
N TRP A 45 7.25 -2.63 -15.46
CA TRP A 45 6.40 -1.46 -15.40
C TRP A 45 6.67 -0.48 -16.56
N LYS A 46 5.61 0.24 -16.93
CA LYS A 46 5.76 1.46 -17.72
C LYS A 46 6.43 2.54 -16.89
N GLN A 47 7.07 3.49 -17.57
CA GLN A 47 7.57 4.66 -16.89
C GLN A 47 6.40 5.41 -16.26
N SER A 48 6.47 5.60 -14.95
CA SER A 48 5.47 6.36 -14.21
C SER A 48 5.52 7.83 -14.62
N ASN A 49 4.35 8.43 -14.82
CA ASN A 49 4.22 9.88 -15.00
C ASN A 49 4.27 10.63 -13.66
N HIS A 50 4.31 9.91 -12.54
CA HIS A 50 4.40 10.47 -11.20
C HIS A 50 5.87 10.52 -10.76
N THR A 51 6.44 11.72 -10.71
CA THR A 51 7.80 11.92 -10.20
C THR A 51 7.76 12.20 -8.69
N PRO A 52 8.51 11.43 -7.87
CA PRO A 52 8.63 11.70 -6.44
C PRO A 52 9.17 13.11 -6.17
N SER A 53 8.61 13.80 -5.18
CA SER A 53 9.12 15.13 -4.81
C SER A 53 10.45 15.02 -4.07
N PRO A 54 11.36 16.00 -4.20
CA PRO A 54 12.63 16.00 -3.46
C PRO A 54 12.44 15.90 -1.94
N TYR A 55 11.35 16.48 -1.42
CA TYR A 55 11.00 16.38 -0.02
C TYR A 55 10.67 14.94 0.41
N LEU A 56 9.89 14.22 -0.39
CA LEU A 56 9.58 12.81 -0.13
C LEU A 56 10.85 11.96 -0.14
N LEU A 57 11.71 12.16 -1.15
CA LEU A 57 12.98 11.44 -1.25
C LEU A 57 13.84 11.65 -0.01
N GLN A 58 14.03 12.91 0.42
CA GLN A 58 14.77 13.22 1.63
C GLN A 58 14.13 12.61 2.89
N LYS A 59 12.80 12.66 3.01
CA LYS A 59 12.08 12.08 4.16
C LYS A 59 12.26 10.57 4.22
N LEU A 60 12.31 9.86 3.09
CA LEU A 60 12.60 8.43 3.02
C LEU A 60 14.05 8.10 3.43
N ARG A 61 15.05 8.85 2.94
CA ARG A 61 16.45 8.66 3.35
C ARG A 61 16.65 8.89 4.86
N ASN A 62 15.99 9.92 5.40
CA ASN A 62 15.99 10.20 6.84
C ASN A 62 15.32 9.07 7.63
N TYR A 63 14.23 8.51 7.09
CA TYR A 63 13.55 7.36 7.70
C TYR A 63 14.44 6.12 7.75
N GLU A 64 15.15 5.79 6.67
CA GLU A 64 16.09 4.67 6.66
C GLU A 64 17.20 4.85 7.71
N SER A 65 17.69 6.08 7.90
CA SER A 65 18.67 6.41 8.94
C SER A 65 18.08 6.25 10.35
N LEU A 66 16.82 6.63 10.56
CA LEU A 66 16.08 6.38 11.80
C LEU A 66 15.97 4.87 12.06
N HIS A 67 15.53 4.12 11.05
CA HIS A 67 15.34 2.67 11.13
C HIS A 67 16.68 1.95 11.40
N ARG A 68 17.79 2.42 10.83
CA ARG A 68 19.15 1.91 11.13
C ARG A 68 19.58 2.09 12.58
N ARG A 69 19.20 3.19 13.22
CA ARG A 69 19.55 3.43 14.63
C ARG A 69 18.60 2.75 15.62
N CYS A 70 17.32 2.69 15.28
CA CYS A 70 16.26 2.30 16.21
C CYS A 70 15.59 0.95 15.86
N GLY A 71 16.00 0.30 14.77
CA GLY A 71 15.40 -0.95 14.32
C GLY A 71 15.72 -2.14 15.23
N PRO A 72 15.12 -3.30 14.97
CA PRO A 72 15.37 -4.54 15.71
C PRO A 72 16.86 -4.86 15.84
N ASN A 73 17.24 -5.51 16.94
CA ASN A 73 18.62 -5.89 17.27
C ASN A 73 19.62 -4.73 17.51
N THR A 74 19.14 -3.48 17.59
CA THR A 74 19.97 -2.33 17.97
C THR A 74 19.98 -2.10 19.48
N GLU A 75 21.01 -1.41 19.99
CA GLU A 75 21.09 -1.05 21.42
C GLU A 75 19.89 -0.20 21.87
N LEU A 76 19.46 0.76 21.03
CA LEU A 76 18.32 1.62 21.32
C LEU A 76 16.99 0.87 21.31
N TYR A 77 16.83 -0.10 20.40
CA TYR A 77 15.68 -1.01 20.42
C TYR A 77 15.63 -1.83 21.70
N ASN A 78 16.73 -2.47 22.08
CA ASN A 78 16.80 -3.28 23.30
C ASN A 78 16.48 -2.43 24.55
N LYS A 79 17.01 -1.20 24.63
CA LYS A 79 16.67 -0.23 25.68
C LYS A 79 15.17 0.10 25.71
N SER A 80 14.55 0.26 24.54
CA SER A 80 13.10 0.54 24.41
C SER A 80 12.26 -0.67 24.86
N ILE A 81 12.69 -1.89 24.55
CA ILE A 81 12.05 -3.13 24.99
C ILE A 81 12.14 -3.28 26.52
N GLU A 82 13.27 -2.97 27.14
CA GLU A 82 13.40 -3.00 28.60
C GLU A 82 12.53 -1.94 29.31
N GLN A 83 12.34 -0.77 28.68
CA GLN A 83 11.38 0.23 29.16
C GLN A 83 9.93 -0.27 29.08
N LEU A 84 9.58 -0.95 27.99
CA LEU A 84 8.26 -1.56 27.81
C LEU A 84 7.99 -2.63 28.87
N LYS A 85 8.96 -3.51 29.16
CA LYS A 85 8.86 -4.54 30.21
C LYS A 85 8.72 -3.96 31.62
N SER A 86 9.38 -2.83 31.89
CA SER A 86 9.37 -2.21 33.22
C SER A 86 8.18 -1.27 33.47
N ASN A 87 7.24 -1.15 32.52
CA ASN A 87 6.12 -0.19 32.57
C ASN A 87 6.58 1.27 32.85
N ALA A 88 7.83 1.59 32.52
CA ALA A 88 8.46 2.88 32.82
C ALA A 88 8.19 3.92 31.71
N SER A 89 6.92 4.07 31.32
CA SER A 89 6.43 4.94 30.24
C SER A 89 6.62 6.44 30.48
N THR A 90 7.13 6.84 31.64
CA THR A 90 7.34 8.24 32.04
C THR A 90 8.70 8.81 31.61
N ARG A 91 9.63 7.99 31.09
CA ARG A 91 10.91 8.50 30.57
C ARG A 91 10.78 8.80 29.07
N PRO A 92 11.33 9.93 28.58
CA PRO A 92 11.42 10.18 27.15
C PRO A 92 12.16 9.03 26.47
N SER A 93 11.49 8.34 25.54
CA SER A 93 12.16 7.36 24.70
C SER A 93 12.84 8.06 23.53
N GLU A 94 14.09 7.68 23.25
CA GLU A 94 14.85 8.17 22.10
C GLU A 94 14.31 7.63 20.77
N CYS A 95 13.61 6.49 20.81
CA CYS A 95 12.99 5.85 19.66
C CYS A 95 11.51 5.60 19.93
N ASN A 96 10.66 5.97 18.98
CA ASN A 96 9.22 5.70 19.04
C ASN A 96 8.86 4.65 17.99
N TYR A 97 7.88 3.81 18.30
CA TYR A 97 7.53 2.67 17.45
C TYR A 97 6.04 2.69 17.12
N VAL A 98 5.70 2.09 15.99
CA VAL A 98 4.35 1.66 15.65
C VAL A 98 4.45 0.23 15.13
N VAL A 99 3.70 -0.67 15.76
CA VAL A 99 3.64 -2.08 15.38
C VAL A 99 2.35 -2.26 14.58
N TRP A 100 2.48 -2.77 13.36
CA TRP A 100 1.34 -3.19 12.55
C TRP A 100 1.05 -4.67 12.80
N LEU A 101 -0.24 -4.96 12.90
CA LEU A 101 -0.80 -6.27 13.13
C LEU A 101 -1.66 -6.66 11.93
N GLU A 102 -1.67 -7.94 11.61
CA GLU A 102 -2.44 -8.47 10.49
C GLU A 102 -3.94 -8.32 10.69
N SER A 103 -4.65 -7.95 9.62
CA SER A 103 -6.10 -8.00 9.56
C SER A 103 -6.58 -8.08 8.11
N GLY A 104 -7.57 -8.94 7.86
CA GLY A 104 -8.15 -9.17 6.53
C GLY A 104 -7.24 -9.91 5.54
N GLY A 105 -7.65 -9.93 4.27
CA GLY A 105 -6.90 -10.58 3.17
C GLY A 105 -5.74 -9.73 2.63
N ILE A 106 -5.00 -10.29 1.66
CA ILE A 106 -3.77 -9.69 1.07
C ILE A 106 -3.91 -8.21 0.68
N GLY A 107 -5.01 -7.83 0.02
CA GLY A 107 -5.25 -6.43 -0.38
C GLY A 107 -5.40 -5.48 0.81
N ASN A 108 -6.14 -5.89 1.84
CA ASN A 108 -6.31 -5.12 3.07
C ASN A 108 -4.99 -5.01 3.84
N ARG A 109 -4.23 -6.10 3.89
CA ARG A 109 -2.92 -6.14 4.54
C ARG A 109 -1.95 -5.16 3.88
N VAL A 110 -1.80 -5.20 2.55
CA VAL A 110 -0.91 -4.27 1.82
C VAL A 110 -1.34 -2.81 2.00
N ILE A 111 -2.63 -2.47 1.83
CA ILE A 111 -3.12 -1.08 1.97
C ILE A 111 -2.92 -0.57 3.40
N SER A 112 -3.23 -1.39 4.41
CA SER A 112 -3.05 -0.99 5.81
C SER A 112 -1.58 -0.88 6.20
N MET A 113 -0.69 -1.74 5.69
CA MET A 113 0.76 -1.62 5.87
C MET A 113 1.28 -0.29 5.32
N VAL A 114 0.91 0.07 4.09
CA VAL A 114 1.31 1.34 3.46
C VAL A 114 0.78 2.53 4.24
N SER A 115 -0.49 2.47 4.70
CA SER A 115 -1.11 3.52 5.50
C SER A 115 -0.42 3.70 6.86
N THR A 116 -0.07 2.60 7.54
CA THR A 116 0.64 2.65 8.82
C THR A 116 2.10 3.10 8.62
N PHE A 117 2.76 2.72 7.54
CA PHE A 117 4.08 3.24 7.19
C PHE A 117 4.04 4.76 6.96
N LEU A 118 3.04 5.28 6.25
CA LEU A 118 2.86 6.72 6.08
C LEU A 118 2.64 7.41 7.43
N TYR A 119 1.82 6.83 8.32
CA TYR A 119 1.66 7.34 9.68
C TYR A 119 2.99 7.34 10.45
N ALA A 120 3.80 6.27 10.34
CA ALA A 120 5.11 6.17 10.95
C ALA A 120 6.07 7.26 10.44
N LEU A 121 6.09 7.46 9.12
CA LEU A 121 6.90 8.47 8.43
C LEU A 121 6.54 9.90 8.87
N LEU A 122 5.24 10.19 9.02
CA LEU A 122 4.75 11.51 9.44
C LEU A 122 5.03 11.81 10.92
N ASN A 123 5.20 10.79 11.76
CA ASN A 123 5.36 10.92 13.21
C ASN A 123 6.75 10.50 13.72
N ASP A 124 7.71 10.31 12.82
CA ASP A 124 9.08 9.86 13.12
C ASP A 124 9.12 8.62 14.03
N LYS A 125 8.26 7.63 13.70
CA LYS A 125 8.20 6.33 14.39
C LYS A 125 8.81 5.24 13.52
N VAL A 126 9.47 4.27 14.15
CA VAL A 126 9.92 3.03 13.51
C VAL A 126 8.71 2.12 13.27
N PHE A 127 8.57 1.64 12.04
CA PHE A 127 7.49 0.77 11.60
C PHE A 127 7.95 -0.68 11.71
N LEU A 128 7.26 -1.46 12.53
CA LEU A 128 7.56 -2.88 12.74
C LEU A 128 6.36 -3.74 12.37
N LEU A 129 6.62 -4.85 11.70
CA LEU A 129 5.62 -5.82 11.29
C LEU A 129 5.68 -7.07 12.17
N LYS A 130 4.57 -7.40 12.83
CA LYS A 130 4.36 -8.80 13.24
C LYS A 130 3.90 -9.54 11.98
N LEU A 131 4.79 -10.31 11.37
CA LEU A 131 4.49 -11.05 10.14
C LEU A 131 3.88 -12.42 10.49
N PRO A 132 2.69 -12.75 9.97
CA PRO A 132 2.17 -14.11 10.05
C PRO A 132 3.01 -15.06 9.21
N ASP A 133 3.00 -16.35 9.57
CA ASP A 133 3.75 -17.40 8.88
C ASP A 133 3.39 -17.47 7.38
N ASP A 134 2.14 -17.14 7.02
CA ASP A 134 1.63 -17.13 5.64
C ASP A 134 2.19 -15.97 4.78
N PHE A 135 2.94 -15.04 5.37
CA PHE A 135 3.56 -13.88 4.73
C PHE A 135 5.09 -13.90 4.75
N HIS A 136 5.71 -14.86 5.45
CA HIS A 136 7.16 -14.97 5.49
C HIS A 136 7.71 -15.21 4.08
N GLY A 137 8.74 -14.47 3.69
CA GLY A 137 9.38 -14.59 2.38
C GLY A 137 8.58 -14.04 1.19
N ILE A 138 7.41 -13.41 1.41
CA ILE A 138 6.63 -12.77 0.33
C ILE A 138 7.22 -11.41 -0.05
N PHE A 139 7.68 -10.63 0.94
CA PHE A 139 8.26 -9.31 0.74
C PHE A 139 9.75 -9.30 1.09
N CYS A 140 10.52 -8.55 0.31
CA CYS A 140 11.91 -8.27 0.61
C CYS A 140 12.03 -7.22 1.73
N GLU A 141 13.19 -7.15 2.37
CA GLU A 141 13.51 -6.09 3.33
C GLU A 141 13.48 -4.72 2.66
N PRO A 142 12.64 -3.75 3.10
CA PRO A 142 12.48 -2.47 2.41
C PRO A 142 13.50 -1.41 2.85
N PHE A 143 14.16 -1.59 4.00
CA PHE A 143 15.07 -0.59 4.59
C PHE A 143 16.53 -1.12 4.62
N PRO A 144 17.50 -0.40 4.03
CA PRO A 144 18.86 -0.92 3.88
C PRO A 144 19.59 -1.17 5.20
N GLY A 145 20.12 -2.38 5.36
CA GLY A 145 20.94 -2.77 6.52
C GLY A 145 20.14 -3.03 7.81
N THR A 146 18.82 -3.22 7.71
CA THR A 146 17.94 -3.48 8.86
C THR A 146 16.80 -4.42 8.49
N SER A 147 16.05 -4.89 9.49
CA SER A 147 14.82 -5.65 9.29
C SER A 147 13.62 -4.91 9.87
N TRP A 148 12.53 -4.81 9.10
CA TRP A 148 11.22 -4.31 9.58
C TRP A 148 10.39 -5.37 10.33
N ILE A 149 10.91 -6.60 10.46
CA ILE A 149 10.21 -7.71 11.08
C ILE A 149 10.36 -7.64 12.60
N LEU A 150 9.24 -7.80 13.30
CA LEU A 150 9.21 -7.99 14.74
C LEU A 150 9.47 -9.47 15.07
N TYR A 151 10.52 -9.74 15.86
CA TYR A 151 10.89 -11.10 16.25
C TYR A 151 10.06 -11.61 17.43
N SER A 152 10.12 -12.93 17.65
CA SER A 152 9.33 -13.66 18.66
C SER A 152 9.71 -13.36 20.12
N ASP A 153 10.81 -12.62 20.34
CA ASP A 153 11.26 -12.18 21.66
C ASP A 153 10.55 -10.90 22.16
N PHE A 154 9.60 -10.37 21.38
CA PHE A 154 8.80 -9.22 21.77
C PHE A 154 7.98 -9.50 23.05
N PRO A 155 8.00 -8.61 24.06
CA PRO A 155 7.49 -8.92 25.40
C PRO A 155 5.96 -9.01 25.52
N ILE A 156 5.21 -8.60 24.50
CA ILE A 156 3.74 -8.68 24.50
C ILE A 156 3.32 -9.99 23.83
N GLN A 157 2.89 -10.95 24.66
CA GLN A 157 2.59 -12.32 24.22
C GLN A 157 1.27 -12.47 23.46
N ASP A 158 0.28 -11.61 23.71
CA ASP A 158 -1.03 -11.67 23.06
C ASP A 158 -1.32 -10.40 22.25
N LEU A 159 -0.64 -10.27 21.11
CA LEU A 159 -0.94 -9.22 20.14
C LEU A 159 -2.13 -9.58 19.24
N ASP A 160 -2.50 -10.86 19.17
CA ASP A 160 -3.55 -11.36 18.27
C ASP A 160 -4.95 -11.22 18.89
N GLY A 161 -5.05 -11.18 20.23
CA GLY A 161 -6.29 -10.91 20.97
C GLY A 161 -6.81 -9.47 20.85
N PHE A 162 -6.09 -8.55 20.19
CA PHE A 162 -6.54 -7.17 19.95
C PHE A 162 -7.46 -7.02 18.74
N ASP A 163 -7.86 -8.11 18.07
CA ASP A 163 -8.81 -8.04 16.96
C ASP A 163 -10.18 -7.56 17.46
N ILE A 164 -10.39 -6.24 17.40
CA ILE A 164 -11.69 -5.63 17.62
C ILE A 164 -12.53 -6.04 16.41
N SER A 165 -13.37 -7.05 16.63
CA SER A 165 -14.36 -7.57 15.69
C SER A 165 -15.27 -6.46 15.15
N HIS A 166 -14.78 -5.71 14.18
CA HIS A 166 -15.61 -4.87 13.34
C HIS A 166 -16.25 -5.77 12.29
N PRO A 167 -17.58 -5.74 12.11
CA PRO A 167 -18.24 -6.55 11.11
C PRO A 167 -17.61 -6.28 9.74
N GLN A 168 -16.90 -7.29 9.24
CA GLN A 168 -16.16 -7.28 7.99
C GLN A 168 -17.16 -7.15 6.84
N ILE A 169 -17.34 -5.94 6.33
CA ILE A 169 -18.04 -5.72 5.05
C ILE A 169 -16.95 -5.68 3.98
N TYR A 170 -16.34 -6.82 3.66
CA TYR A 170 -15.44 -6.96 2.52
C TYR A 170 -15.84 -8.19 1.71
N GLY A 171 -15.73 -8.05 0.37
CA GLY A 171 -16.28 -8.97 -0.62
C GLY A 171 -15.97 -10.43 -0.35
N GLN A 172 -17.02 -11.26 -0.46
CA GLN A 172 -16.93 -12.70 -0.39
C GLN A 172 -16.35 -13.25 -1.70
N GLU A 173 -15.13 -13.78 -1.66
CA GLU A 173 -14.80 -14.94 -2.50
C GLU A 173 -15.31 -16.20 -1.81
N LYS A 174 -15.88 -17.13 -2.57
CA LYS A 174 -16.56 -18.31 -2.02
C LYS A 174 -15.62 -19.32 -1.35
N GLU A 175 -14.31 -19.21 -1.56
CA GLU A 175 -13.27 -19.99 -0.86
C GLU A 175 -11.96 -19.19 -0.76
N GLN A 176 -11.79 -18.39 0.29
CA GLN A 176 -10.53 -17.67 0.54
C GLN A 176 -9.62 -18.54 1.43
N HIS A 177 -8.60 -19.18 0.85
CA HIS A 177 -7.58 -19.90 1.62
C HIS A 177 -6.47 -18.95 2.07
N THR A 178 -6.85 -17.87 2.75
CA THR A 178 -5.97 -16.77 3.21
C THR A 178 -4.79 -17.28 4.03
N GLU A 179 -4.96 -18.40 4.75
CA GLU A 179 -3.96 -18.98 5.67
C GLU A 179 -2.91 -19.86 4.98
N LYS A 180 -2.95 -19.99 3.64
CA LYS A 180 -1.92 -20.74 2.88
C LYS A 180 -0.97 -19.77 2.20
N GLN A 181 0.30 -19.83 2.58
CA GLN A 181 1.39 -19.05 1.96
C GLN A 181 1.38 -19.16 0.42
N SER A 182 1.18 -20.37 -0.13
CA SER A 182 1.12 -20.59 -1.59
C SER A 182 -0.04 -19.85 -2.27
N HIS A 183 -1.17 -19.70 -1.58
CA HIS A 183 -2.31 -18.93 -2.06
C HIS A 183 -1.99 -17.43 -2.08
N ASN A 184 -1.41 -16.90 -1.00
CA ASN A 184 -1.02 -15.49 -0.91
C ASN A 184 0.07 -15.12 -1.92
N VAL A 185 1.05 -15.99 -2.17
CA VAL A 185 2.06 -15.81 -3.21
C VAL A 185 1.41 -15.71 -4.60
N LYS A 186 0.46 -16.60 -4.91
CA LYS A 186 -0.26 -16.54 -6.19
C LYS A 186 -1.09 -15.27 -6.31
N ALA A 187 -1.84 -14.91 -5.27
CA ALA A 187 -2.64 -13.70 -5.24
C ALA A 187 -1.78 -12.44 -5.44
N LEU A 188 -0.64 -12.32 -4.74
CA LEU A 188 0.27 -11.19 -4.93
C LEU A 188 0.90 -11.18 -6.32
N SER A 189 1.25 -12.35 -6.87
CA SER A 189 1.75 -12.46 -8.24
C SER A 189 0.72 -11.94 -9.26
N GLU A 190 -0.55 -12.27 -9.08
CA GLU A 190 -1.64 -11.77 -9.93
C GLU A 190 -1.84 -10.25 -9.78
N ILE A 191 -1.73 -9.70 -8.57
CA ILE A 191 -1.73 -8.23 -8.34
C ILE A 191 -0.61 -7.56 -9.15
N TYR A 192 0.61 -8.10 -9.09
CA TYR A 192 1.75 -7.56 -9.85
C TYR A 192 1.52 -7.67 -11.36
N LEU A 193 1.05 -8.82 -11.85
CA LEU A 193 0.73 -9.01 -13.27
C LEU A 193 -0.31 -8.00 -13.76
N LEU A 194 -1.36 -7.76 -12.99
CA LEU A 194 -2.34 -6.72 -13.30
C LEU A 194 -1.70 -5.34 -13.33
N SER A 195 -0.82 -5.01 -12.37
CA SER A 195 -0.14 -3.71 -12.31
C SER A 195 0.75 -3.40 -13.52
N PHE A 196 1.14 -4.42 -14.29
CA PHE A 196 1.89 -4.24 -15.54
C PHE A 196 0.99 -3.85 -16.74
N SER A 197 -0.33 -3.89 -16.58
CA SER A 197 -1.28 -3.63 -17.66
C SER A 197 -1.44 -2.14 -17.97
N ASP A 198 -1.66 -1.84 -19.24
CA ASP A 198 -1.89 -0.49 -19.77
C ASP A 198 -3.24 0.10 -19.33
N VAL A 199 -4.23 -0.79 -19.33
CA VAL A 199 -5.61 -0.49 -19.00
C VAL A 199 -6.08 -1.58 -18.06
N LEU A 200 -6.48 -1.17 -16.85
CA LEU A 200 -7.04 -2.09 -15.86
C LEU A 200 -8.54 -1.94 -15.77
N LEU A 201 -9.23 -3.07 -15.73
CA LEU A 201 -10.64 -3.21 -15.39
C LEU A 201 -10.71 -3.94 -14.05
N THR A 202 -11.26 -3.30 -13.02
CA THR A 202 -11.37 -3.89 -11.67
C THR A 202 -12.81 -3.86 -11.19
N THR A 203 -13.16 -4.77 -10.28
CA THR A 203 -14.48 -4.79 -9.64
C THR A 203 -14.58 -3.74 -8.54
N THR A 204 -15.76 -3.15 -8.35
CA THR A 204 -16.04 -2.27 -7.22
C THR A 204 -15.74 -2.95 -5.88
N PHE A 205 -15.28 -2.19 -4.88
CA PHE A 205 -14.94 -2.66 -3.52
C PHE A 205 -13.71 -3.57 -3.40
N SER A 206 -13.04 -3.92 -4.50
CA SER A 206 -11.93 -4.87 -4.47
C SER A 206 -10.62 -4.21 -4.06
N THR A 207 -10.17 -4.46 -2.82
CA THR A 207 -8.86 -4.01 -2.35
C THR A 207 -7.70 -4.70 -3.08
N PHE A 208 -7.92 -5.90 -3.62
CA PHE A 208 -6.99 -6.54 -4.56
C PHE A 208 -6.76 -5.67 -5.81
N GLY A 209 -7.86 -5.17 -6.40
CA GLY A 209 -7.80 -4.23 -7.52
C GLY A 209 -7.11 -2.93 -7.13
N TYR A 210 -7.36 -2.42 -5.92
CA TYR A 210 -6.76 -1.18 -5.43
C TYR A 210 -5.23 -1.24 -5.39
N VAL A 211 -4.68 -2.34 -4.89
CA VAL A 211 -3.23 -2.54 -4.89
C VAL A 211 -2.69 -2.62 -6.32
N ALA A 212 -3.37 -3.35 -7.20
CA ALA A 212 -2.92 -3.54 -8.58
C ALA A 212 -2.83 -2.22 -9.36
N TYR A 213 -3.89 -1.41 -9.36
CA TYR A 213 -3.86 -0.13 -10.09
C TYR A 213 -3.03 0.94 -9.39
N GLY A 214 -2.88 0.86 -8.06
CA GLY A 214 -2.00 1.74 -7.29
C GLY A 214 -0.53 1.51 -7.63
N LEU A 215 -0.09 0.25 -7.67
CA LEU A 215 1.26 -0.13 -8.13
C LEU A 215 1.50 0.25 -9.59
N GLY A 216 0.51 0.04 -10.46
CA GLY A 216 0.59 0.42 -11.87
C GLY A 216 0.56 1.94 -12.10
N GLY A 217 0.14 2.73 -11.10
CA GLY A 217 -0.03 4.18 -11.23
C GLY A 217 -1.07 4.57 -12.28
N VAL A 218 -2.12 3.75 -12.47
CA VAL A 218 -3.13 3.97 -13.52
C VAL A 218 -4.53 4.15 -12.94
N ARG A 219 -5.37 4.89 -13.67
CA ARG A 219 -6.79 5.06 -13.35
C ARG A 219 -7.57 3.90 -13.94
N PRO A 220 -8.12 2.98 -13.12
CA PRO A 220 -8.85 1.83 -13.63
C PRO A 220 -10.22 2.21 -14.18
N TRP A 221 -10.78 1.33 -15.00
CA TRP A 221 -12.22 1.23 -15.22
C TRP A 221 -12.82 0.34 -14.13
N LEU A 222 -13.87 0.81 -13.48
CA LEU A 222 -14.55 0.11 -12.40
C LEU A 222 -15.80 -0.56 -12.95
N LEU A 223 -15.87 -1.88 -12.87
CA LEU A 223 -17.08 -2.67 -13.15
C LEU A 223 -18.05 -2.50 -11.98
N LEU A 224 -19.10 -1.72 -12.21
CA LEU A 224 -20.17 -1.53 -11.24
C LEU A 224 -20.99 -2.81 -11.14
N LYS A 225 -21.19 -3.32 -9.93
CA LYS A 225 -22.08 -4.44 -9.69
C LYS A 225 -23.50 -4.04 -10.12
N PRO A 226 -24.13 -4.72 -11.08
CA PRO A 226 -25.49 -4.40 -11.48
C PRO A 226 -26.44 -4.73 -10.33
N GLU A 227 -27.23 -3.75 -9.88
CA GLU A 227 -28.29 -3.99 -8.91
C GLU A 227 -29.52 -4.66 -9.55
N ASN A 228 -29.73 -4.54 -10.87
CA ASN A 228 -30.94 -5.00 -11.55
C ASN A 228 -30.75 -5.39 -13.05
N ASP A 229 -29.87 -6.33 -13.38
CA ASP A 229 -29.77 -6.96 -14.73
C ASP A 229 -29.61 -6.00 -15.93
N VAL A 230 -29.16 -4.77 -15.68
CA VAL A 230 -28.75 -3.81 -16.72
C VAL A 230 -27.28 -4.07 -17.04
N ASP A 231 -26.94 -3.98 -18.34
CA ASP A 231 -25.59 -4.09 -18.89
C ASP A 231 -24.56 -3.40 -17.95
N PRO A 232 -23.49 -4.09 -17.51
CA PRO A 232 -22.59 -3.56 -16.50
C PRO A 232 -21.98 -2.24 -16.98
N SER A 233 -22.46 -1.15 -16.40
CA SER A 233 -21.90 0.17 -16.65
C SER A 233 -20.53 0.24 -15.99
N CYS A 234 -19.48 0.42 -16.79
CA CYS A 234 -18.16 0.71 -16.25
C CYS A 234 -17.98 2.23 -16.07
N ARG A 235 -17.26 2.64 -15.02
CA ARG A 235 -16.91 4.04 -14.78
C ARG A 235 -15.41 4.17 -14.58
N GLN A 236 -14.79 5.13 -15.24
CA GLN A 236 -13.38 5.43 -15.01
C GLN A 236 -13.19 6.06 -13.62
N SER A 237 -12.26 5.54 -12.82
CA SER A 237 -11.95 6.11 -11.50
C SER A 237 -11.31 7.50 -11.63
N LEU A 238 -11.49 8.35 -10.63
CA LEU A 238 -11.00 9.72 -10.51
C LEU A 238 -9.48 9.77 -10.34
N SER A 239 -8.88 8.76 -9.71
CA SER A 239 -7.44 8.66 -9.46
C SER A 239 -6.99 7.20 -9.27
N ALA A 240 -5.68 6.97 -9.27
CA ALA A 240 -5.07 5.67 -8.97
C ALA A 240 -5.00 5.35 -7.46
N GLU A 241 -5.68 6.13 -6.61
CA GLU A 241 -5.65 5.96 -5.15
C GLU A 241 -6.68 4.94 -4.66
N PRO A 242 -6.39 4.16 -3.60
CA PRO A 242 -7.35 3.26 -2.99
C PRO A 242 -8.53 4.02 -2.37
N CYS A 243 -9.68 3.35 -2.23
CA CYS A 243 -10.80 3.88 -1.46
C CYS A 243 -10.69 3.50 0.02
N PHE A 244 -10.81 4.49 0.92
CA PHE A 244 -10.90 4.24 2.36
C PHE A 244 -12.34 3.94 2.77
N HIS A 245 -12.64 2.65 3.03
CA HIS A 245 -14.00 2.12 3.32
C HIS A 245 -14.51 2.36 4.75
N PHE A 246 -14.02 3.38 5.42
CA PHE A 246 -14.57 3.72 6.72
C PHE A 246 -15.85 4.54 6.56
N ARG A 247 -16.93 4.22 7.26
CA ARG A 247 -18.22 4.93 7.12
C ARG A 247 -18.29 6.20 7.94
N TYR A 248 -17.77 6.18 9.16
CA TYR A 248 -17.97 7.30 10.08
C TYR A 248 -17.14 8.52 9.67
N SER A 249 -17.71 9.68 9.96
CA SER A 249 -17.10 10.99 9.71
C SER A 249 -17.42 11.90 10.88
N TYR A 250 -16.41 12.61 11.37
CA TYR A 250 -16.50 13.37 12.61
C TYR A 250 -15.56 14.58 12.56
N ASP A 251 -16.12 15.77 12.80
CA ASP A 251 -15.34 16.97 13.03
C ASP A 251 -14.91 17.03 14.49
N CYS A 252 -13.60 16.92 14.73
CA CYS A 252 -13.01 16.92 16.06
C CYS A 252 -13.25 18.23 16.85
N LYS A 253 -13.36 19.37 16.15
CA LYS A 253 -13.55 20.69 16.77
C LYS A 253 -15.00 20.91 17.15
N THR A 254 -15.92 20.67 16.22
CA THR A 254 -17.35 20.92 16.46
C THR A 254 -18.06 19.75 17.12
N ARG A 255 -17.41 18.58 17.20
CA ARG A 255 -17.95 17.33 17.75
C ARG A 255 -19.22 16.86 17.05
N LYS A 256 -19.28 17.03 15.73
CA LYS A 256 -20.47 16.75 14.91
C LYS A 256 -20.11 15.86 13.73
N HIS A 257 -21.11 15.17 13.22
CA HIS A 257 -21.00 14.48 11.93
C HIS A 257 -20.85 15.52 10.82
N VAL A 258 -19.93 15.27 9.89
CA VAL A 258 -19.66 16.12 8.72
C VAL A 258 -19.49 15.26 7.49
N ASP A 259 -19.69 15.82 6.30
CA ASP A 259 -19.35 15.13 5.07
C ASP A 259 -17.84 15.27 4.78
N LYS A 260 -17.08 14.19 5.05
CA LYS A 260 -15.63 14.14 4.80
C LYS A 260 -15.25 14.19 3.32
N GLY A 261 -16.14 13.80 2.40
CA GLY A 261 -15.90 13.88 0.96
C GLY A 261 -16.06 15.29 0.39
N ALA A 262 -16.60 16.22 1.19
CA ALA A 262 -16.85 17.61 0.80
C ALA A 262 -15.94 18.63 1.52
N LEU A 263 -15.05 18.20 2.42
CA LEU A 263 -14.24 19.11 3.24
C LEU A 263 -13.13 19.83 2.48
N VAL A 264 -12.42 19.11 1.59
CA VAL A 264 -11.26 19.63 0.85
C VAL A 264 -11.29 19.19 -0.61
N PRO A 265 -10.71 19.95 -1.55
CA PRO A 265 -10.76 19.63 -2.98
C PRO A 265 -10.10 18.29 -3.35
N CYS A 266 -9.00 17.96 -2.68
CA CYS A 266 -8.19 16.77 -2.95
C CYS A 266 -8.74 15.48 -2.34
N VAL A 267 -9.86 15.52 -1.60
CA VAL A 267 -10.53 14.34 -1.04
C VAL A 267 -11.96 14.29 -1.57
N LYS A 268 -12.36 13.16 -2.15
CA LYS A 268 -13.70 12.95 -2.70
C LYS A 268 -14.26 11.59 -2.29
N HIS A 269 -15.58 11.48 -2.34
CA HIS A 269 -16.23 10.18 -2.23
C HIS A 269 -15.79 9.25 -3.36
N CYS A 270 -15.65 7.97 -3.02
CA CYS A 270 -15.27 6.96 -3.99
C CYS A 270 -16.42 6.67 -4.95
N GLU A 271 -16.07 6.23 -6.16
CA GLU A 271 -17.04 5.89 -7.20
C GLU A 271 -17.70 4.54 -6.94
N ASP A 272 -17.02 3.68 -6.18
CA ASP A 272 -17.44 2.32 -5.89
C ASP A 272 -18.03 2.15 -4.48
N PHE A 273 -17.69 3.03 -3.54
CA PHE A 273 -18.30 3.06 -2.21
C PHE A 273 -18.61 4.50 -1.78
N THR A 274 -19.89 4.87 -1.82
CA THR A 274 -20.36 6.24 -1.60
C THR A 274 -20.09 6.79 -0.20
N TRP A 275 -19.91 5.94 0.81
CA TRP A 275 -19.53 6.36 2.17
C TRP A 275 -18.01 6.45 2.39
N GLY A 276 -17.23 5.88 1.47
CA GLY A 276 -15.78 5.94 1.49
C GLY A 276 -15.26 7.25 0.93
N VAL A 277 -13.96 7.48 1.11
CA VAL A 277 -13.24 8.61 0.51
C VAL A 277 -11.91 8.17 -0.07
N LYS A 278 -11.42 8.89 -1.08
CA LYS A 278 -10.10 8.71 -1.67
C LYS A 278 -9.47 10.06 -2.03
N VAL A 279 -8.15 10.05 -2.19
CA VAL A 279 -7.40 11.21 -2.66
C VAL A 279 -7.55 11.32 -4.18
N VAL A 280 -7.73 12.55 -4.67
CA VAL A 280 -7.84 12.86 -6.10
C VAL A 280 -6.89 13.99 -6.48
N ASP A 281 -6.44 14.00 -7.74
CA ASP A 281 -5.60 15.07 -8.27
C ASP A 281 -6.42 16.34 -8.51
N GLU A 282 -6.03 17.45 -7.90
CA GLU A 282 -6.70 18.76 -8.01
C GLU A 282 -6.75 19.28 -9.45
N THR A 283 -5.74 18.96 -10.28
CA THR A 283 -5.69 19.42 -11.67
C THR A 283 -6.79 18.81 -12.56
N LEU A 284 -7.35 17.67 -12.14
CA LEU A 284 -8.45 16.98 -12.83
C LEU A 284 -9.83 17.50 -12.40
N VAL A 285 -9.94 18.12 -11.22
CA VAL A 285 -11.21 18.68 -10.70
C VAL A 285 -11.53 20.02 -11.38
N ILE A 286 -10.52 20.83 -11.68
CA ILE A 286 -10.70 22.16 -12.31
C ILE A 286 -11.15 22.04 -13.77
N ARG A 287 -10.79 20.99 -14.50
CA ARG A 287 -11.17 20.80 -15.92
C ARG A 287 -12.63 20.39 -16.15
N ARG A 288 -13.42 20.19 -15.09
CA ARG A 288 -14.85 19.82 -15.17
C ARG A 288 -15.82 20.93 -14.75
N HIS A 289 -15.32 22.12 -14.45
CA HIS A 289 -16.13 23.32 -14.19
C HIS A 289 -16.04 24.31 -15.34
#